data_AF-A0A1Q6RB62-F1
#
_entry.id   AF-A0A1Q6RB62-F1
#
_cell.length_a   1.000
_cell.length_b   1.000
_cell.length_c   1.000
_cell.angle_alpha   90.00
_cell.angle_beta   90.00
_cell.angle_gamma   90.00
#
_symmetry.space_group_name_H-M   'P 1'
#
loop_
_entity.id
_entity.type
_entity.pdbx_description
1 polymer ?
#
loop_
_entity_poly.entity_id
_entity_poly.type
_entity_poly.pdbx_seq_one_letter_code
_entity_poly.pdbx_strand_id
1 'polypeptide(L)'
;MTIWRSHIKIVGSPGGSRIDLCLNKSVLAMGWSLSDRHLEGNNINETDKQKIQKQRSGIKSYDDYAALIKEWNVYGGSVDDNVRRLYYNVKPDDLVWIRDKGIYYIGRVGENSQWVYDSSKEILESDSTTQRTCIEWHKVGDEFHVPGRVVDAFILGATLQRINSDAVELFSKHYYNTKIDNNCYKDLSIRADQEMFYSLISSTDCEDLVYAYLFSEYGYIVIPSTNKQSTALFECVLLDPKDRTHIYIQVKKGKVDIDANAFRHLQGKVFLFTSEGNVTNLDDNDENIKRISPEKLFDFAMSDAAKNIVSDSISYWTEYMRQELS
;
A
#
# COMPACT_ATOMS: atom_id res chain seq x y z
N MET A 1 6.67 -14.95 -9.68
CA MET A 1 5.48 -14.12 -9.48
C MET A 1 5.87 -12.91 -8.65
N THR A 2 5.30 -11.76 -8.92
CA THR A 2 5.57 -10.49 -8.25
C THR A 2 4.26 -9.83 -7.85
N ILE A 3 4.22 -9.23 -6.66
CA ILE A 3 3.14 -8.32 -6.28
C ILE A 3 3.52 -6.90 -6.66
N TRP A 4 2.69 -6.28 -7.47
CA TRP A 4 2.82 -4.90 -7.91
C TRP A 4 1.79 -4.01 -7.26
N ARG A 5 2.11 -2.72 -7.21
CA ARG A 5 1.19 -1.63 -6.88
C ARG A 5 1.27 -0.61 -8.00
N SER A 6 0.14 -0.22 -8.56
CA SER A 6 0.07 0.87 -9.52
C SER A 6 -0.71 2.06 -8.95
N HIS A 7 -0.05 3.22 -8.88
CA HIS A 7 -0.74 4.49 -8.63
C HIS A 7 -1.38 4.96 -9.92
N ILE A 8 -2.71 4.93 -9.95
CA ILE A 8 -3.46 5.54 -11.04
C ILE A 8 -3.77 6.97 -10.60
N LYS A 9 -3.05 7.95 -11.18
CA LYS A 9 -3.35 9.36 -10.92
C LYS A 9 -4.76 9.66 -11.43
N ILE A 10 -5.58 10.26 -10.57
CA ILE A 10 -6.85 10.83 -10.98
C ILE A 10 -6.50 12.07 -11.81
N VAL A 11 -6.44 11.90 -13.14
CA VAL A 11 -6.29 13.04 -14.04
C VAL A 11 -7.69 13.59 -14.25
N GLY A 12 -7.90 14.87 -13.92
CA GLY A 12 -9.12 15.61 -14.27
C GLY A 12 -9.21 15.88 -15.78
N SER A 13 -8.99 14.86 -16.61
CA SER A 13 -9.03 14.96 -18.06
C SER A 13 -10.46 14.75 -18.59
N PRO A 14 -10.84 15.43 -19.69
CA PRO A 14 -12.06 15.15 -20.42
C PRO A 14 -11.92 13.81 -21.16
N GLY A 15 -12.08 12.69 -20.45
CA GLY A 15 -11.92 11.34 -21.03
C GLY A 15 -12.24 10.16 -20.12
N GLY A 16 -12.87 10.40 -18.96
CA GLY A 16 -13.10 9.36 -17.93
C GLY A 16 -11.87 9.14 -17.04
N SER A 17 -12.07 8.45 -15.92
CA SER A 17 -10.94 8.14 -15.02
C SER A 17 -10.12 7.00 -15.62
N ARG A 18 -8.77 7.08 -15.55
CA ARG A 18 -7.89 5.98 -15.97
C ARG A 18 -8.21 4.67 -15.22
N ILE A 19 -8.81 4.77 -14.02
CA ILE A 19 -9.31 3.59 -13.31
C ILE A 19 -10.42 2.88 -14.10
N ASP A 20 -11.35 3.64 -14.69
CA ASP A 20 -12.47 3.10 -15.46
C ASP A 20 -11.95 2.39 -16.70
N LEU A 21 -10.93 2.96 -17.35
CA LEU A 21 -10.22 2.31 -18.45
C LEU A 21 -9.63 0.96 -18.01
N CYS A 22 -8.89 0.94 -16.90
CA CYS A 22 -8.26 -0.28 -16.39
C CYS A 22 -9.29 -1.36 -16.10
N LEU A 23 -10.35 -1.01 -15.36
CA LEU A 23 -11.41 -1.94 -14.95
C LEU A 23 -12.26 -2.40 -16.14
N ASN A 24 -12.75 -1.49 -16.97
CA ASN A 24 -13.69 -1.81 -18.05
C ASN A 24 -13.02 -2.46 -19.26
N LYS A 25 -11.78 -2.06 -19.62
CA LYS A 25 -11.04 -2.66 -20.73
C LYS A 25 -10.11 -3.80 -20.29
N SER A 26 -10.11 -4.17 -19.00
CA SER A 26 -9.27 -5.25 -18.46
C SER A 26 -7.78 -5.03 -18.78
N VAL A 27 -7.29 -3.82 -18.50
CA VAL A 27 -5.91 -3.41 -18.74
C VAL A 27 -5.27 -2.82 -17.49
N LEU A 28 -3.95 -2.82 -17.44
CA LEU A 28 -3.14 -1.99 -16.55
C LEU A 28 -2.53 -0.86 -17.41
N ALA A 29 -3.04 0.35 -17.27
CA ALA A 29 -2.69 1.48 -18.13
C ALA A 29 -1.82 2.54 -17.41
N MET A 30 -0.87 3.12 -18.14
CA MET A 30 0.07 4.13 -17.69
C MET A 30 0.28 5.24 -18.73
N GLY A 31 0.89 6.33 -18.29
CA GLY A 31 1.10 7.52 -19.11
C GLY A 31 2.28 7.46 -20.06
N TRP A 32 2.96 8.61 -20.20
CA TRP A 32 4.01 8.85 -21.19
C TRP A 32 3.48 8.70 -22.63
N SER A 33 2.31 9.30 -22.84
CA SER A 33 1.49 9.04 -24.00
C SER A 33 1.98 9.63 -25.32
N LEU A 34 3.06 10.42 -25.34
CA LEU A 34 3.43 11.24 -26.50
C LEU A 34 2.24 12.09 -27.02
N SER A 35 1.38 12.53 -26.09
CA SER A 35 0.27 13.43 -26.39
C SER A 35 0.79 14.82 -26.71
N ASP A 36 -0.04 15.66 -27.31
CA ASP A 36 0.34 17.01 -27.72
C ASP A 36 0.89 17.83 -26.55
N ARG A 37 0.24 17.73 -25.37
CA ARG A 37 0.74 18.31 -24.11
C ARG A 37 2.15 17.85 -23.75
N HIS A 38 2.46 16.57 -23.97
CA HIS A 38 3.79 16.04 -23.69
C HIS A 38 4.82 16.54 -24.68
N LEU A 39 4.47 16.63 -25.97
CA LEU A 39 5.37 17.14 -26.99
C LEU A 39 5.69 18.62 -26.76
N GLU A 40 4.67 19.42 -26.42
CA GLU A 40 4.82 20.82 -26.02
C GLU A 40 5.72 20.97 -24.78
N GLY A 41 5.49 20.17 -23.74
CA GLY A 41 6.32 20.16 -22.54
C GLY A 41 7.79 19.74 -22.77
N ASN A 42 8.09 19.13 -23.92
CA ASN A 42 9.44 18.76 -24.35
C ASN A 42 10.02 19.72 -25.40
N ASN A 43 9.40 20.89 -25.60
CA ASN A 43 9.83 21.93 -26.55
C ASN A 43 9.90 21.44 -28.01
N ILE A 44 9.03 20.49 -28.38
CA ILE A 44 8.92 20.04 -29.78
C ILE A 44 8.12 21.09 -30.58
N ASN A 45 8.67 21.53 -31.71
CA ASN A 45 7.99 22.49 -32.59
C ASN A 45 6.79 21.85 -33.32
N GLU A 46 5.88 22.68 -33.84
CA GLU A 46 4.65 22.20 -34.51
C GLU A 46 4.90 21.32 -35.74
N THR A 47 5.95 21.60 -36.52
CA THR A 47 6.31 20.80 -37.70
C THR A 47 6.71 19.38 -37.31
N ASP A 48 7.51 19.25 -36.24
CA ASP A 48 7.99 17.97 -35.74
C ASP A 48 6.90 17.23 -34.95
N LYS A 49 6.04 17.96 -34.24
CA LYS A 49 4.83 17.42 -33.60
C LYS A 49 3.96 16.68 -34.62
N GLN A 50 3.71 17.26 -35.79
CA GLN A 50 2.93 16.59 -36.85
C GLN A 50 3.60 15.31 -37.38
N LYS A 51 4.95 15.26 -37.41
CA LYS A 51 5.69 14.04 -37.81
C LYS A 51 5.57 12.97 -36.73
N ILE A 52 5.77 13.33 -35.46
CA ILE A 52 5.62 12.42 -34.32
C ILE A 52 4.20 11.87 -34.23
N GLN A 53 3.18 12.70 -34.43
CA GLN A 53 1.78 12.26 -34.44
C GLN A 53 1.49 11.21 -35.53
N LYS A 54 2.14 11.29 -36.69
CA LYS A 54 2.03 10.27 -37.75
C LYS A 54 2.84 9.02 -37.42
N GLN A 55 4.03 9.17 -36.85
CA GLN A 55 4.88 8.03 -36.48
C GLN A 55 4.28 7.23 -35.31
N ARG A 56 3.69 7.89 -34.30
CA ARG A 56 3.18 7.23 -33.09
C ARG A 56 2.05 6.23 -33.38
N SER A 57 1.24 6.44 -34.42
CA SER A 57 0.22 5.46 -34.83
C SER A 57 0.81 4.15 -35.38
N GLY A 58 2.11 4.14 -35.70
CA GLY A 58 2.84 2.96 -36.16
C GLY A 58 3.52 2.16 -35.04
N ILE A 59 3.46 2.61 -33.78
CA ILE A 59 4.10 1.91 -32.66
C ILE A 59 3.38 0.60 -32.39
N LYS A 60 4.08 -0.52 -32.57
CA LYS A 60 3.56 -1.87 -32.31
C LYS A 60 4.33 -2.61 -31.23
N SER A 61 5.48 -2.08 -30.84
CA SER A 61 6.37 -2.68 -29.84
C SER A 61 6.96 -1.62 -28.93
N TYR A 62 7.52 -2.09 -27.80
CA TYR A 62 8.29 -1.24 -26.91
C TYR A 62 9.51 -0.62 -27.62
N ASP A 63 10.14 -1.35 -28.54
CA ASP A 63 11.31 -0.87 -29.27
C ASP A 63 10.96 0.26 -30.25
N ASP A 64 9.80 0.18 -30.93
CA ASP A 64 9.29 1.28 -31.76
C ASP A 64 9.06 2.55 -30.92
N TYR A 65 8.45 2.39 -29.74
CA TYR A 65 8.19 3.47 -28.80
C TYR A 65 9.49 4.10 -28.28
N ALA A 66 10.47 3.27 -27.91
CA ALA A 66 11.77 3.70 -27.44
C ALA A 66 12.59 4.39 -28.54
N ALA A 67 12.53 3.89 -29.77
CA ALA A 67 13.19 4.47 -30.93
C ALA A 67 12.65 5.88 -31.22
N LEU A 68 11.33 6.06 -31.22
CA LEU A 68 10.70 7.37 -31.42
C LEU A 68 11.11 8.35 -30.32
N ILE A 69 11.05 7.95 -29.04
CA ILE A 69 11.50 8.78 -27.91
C ILE A 69 12.94 9.26 -28.10
N LYS A 70 13.82 8.37 -28.53
CA LYS A 70 15.24 8.67 -28.77
C LYS A 70 15.45 9.57 -29.98
N GLU A 71 14.79 9.29 -31.10
CA GLU A 71 14.89 10.06 -32.35
C GLU A 71 14.50 11.52 -32.13
N TRP A 72 13.39 11.74 -31.44
CA TRP A 72 12.83 13.08 -31.20
C TRP A 72 13.25 13.70 -29.88
N ASN A 73 14.12 13.03 -29.12
CA ASN A 73 14.58 13.44 -27.80
C ASN A 73 13.42 13.80 -26.83
N VAL A 74 12.27 13.13 -26.96
CA VAL A 74 11.14 13.33 -26.05
C VAL A 74 11.50 12.75 -24.69
N TYR A 75 11.12 13.40 -23.60
CA TYR A 75 11.49 13.02 -22.22
C TYR A 75 13.01 12.93 -22.00
N GLY A 76 13.80 13.71 -22.75
CA GLY A 76 15.27 13.62 -22.70
C GLY A 76 15.83 12.38 -23.39
N GLY A 77 15.09 11.83 -24.36
CA GLY A 77 15.56 10.74 -25.22
C GLY A 77 15.60 9.37 -24.55
N SER A 78 14.99 9.24 -23.37
CA SER A 78 14.98 8.02 -22.57
C SER A 78 13.56 7.64 -22.14
N VAL A 79 13.25 6.35 -22.22
CA VAL A 79 11.97 5.81 -21.76
C VAL A 79 11.94 5.76 -20.23
N ASP A 80 10.84 6.20 -19.65
CA ASP A 80 10.63 6.16 -18.19
C ASP A 80 10.69 4.73 -17.64
N ASP A 81 11.29 4.59 -16.46
CA ASP A 81 11.46 3.31 -15.78
C ASP A 81 10.13 2.59 -15.51
N ASN A 82 9.03 3.30 -15.31
CA ASN A 82 7.72 2.67 -15.10
C ASN A 82 7.23 1.97 -16.36
N VAL A 83 7.42 2.58 -17.54
CA VAL A 83 7.07 1.96 -18.83
C VAL A 83 7.98 0.76 -19.10
N ARG A 84 9.28 0.88 -18.79
CA ARG A 84 10.23 -0.24 -18.84
C ARG A 84 9.80 -1.40 -17.96
N ARG A 85 9.43 -1.13 -16.71
CA ARG A 85 8.95 -2.16 -15.76
C ARG A 85 7.65 -2.81 -16.23
N LEU A 86 6.71 -2.00 -16.72
CA LEU A 86 5.45 -2.49 -17.28
C LEU A 86 5.68 -3.49 -18.42
N TYR A 87 6.68 -3.25 -19.27
CA TYR A 87 7.02 -4.16 -20.38
C TYR A 87 7.88 -5.36 -19.96
N TYR A 88 9.01 -5.13 -19.29
CA TYR A 88 10.00 -6.16 -19.02
C TYR A 88 9.74 -6.97 -17.76
N ASN A 89 9.09 -6.39 -16.75
CA ASN A 89 9.03 -6.99 -15.40
C ASN A 89 7.63 -7.48 -15.01
N VAL A 90 6.56 -6.86 -15.49
CA VAL A 90 5.19 -7.38 -15.26
C VAL A 90 4.98 -8.60 -16.15
N LYS A 91 4.73 -9.76 -15.54
CA LYS A 91 4.58 -11.04 -16.22
C LYS A 91 3.22 -11.67 -15.95
N PRO A 92 2.77 -12.62 -16.79
CA PRO A 92 1.66 -13.49 -16.44
C PRO A 92 1.78 -14.03 -15.01
N ASP A 93 0.62 -14.20 -14.37
CA ASP A 93 0.43 -14.59 -12.97
C ASP A 93 0.84 -13.59 -11.90
N ASP A 94 1.51 -12.49 -12.26
CA ASP A 94 1.72 -11.41 -11.31
C ASP A 94 0.38 -10.82 -10.85
N LEU A 95 0.36 -10.33 -9.61
CA LEU A 95 -0.79 -9.65 -9.04
C LEU A 95 -0.49 -8.16 -8.92
N VAL A 96 -1.49 -7.33 -9.22
CA VAL A 96 -1.37 -5.87 -9.22
C VAL A 96 -2.46 -5.27 -8.36
N TRP A 97 -2.06 -4.45 -7.40
CA TRP A 97 -2.97 -3.65 -6.59
C TRP A 97 -3.17 -2.26 -7.21
N ILE A 98 -4.42 -1.83 -7.31
CA ILE A 98 -4.82 -0.45 -7.65
C ILE A 98 -5.81 0.08 -6.62
N ARG A 99 -5.95 1.41 -6.55
CA ARG A 99 -6.85 2.09 -5.61
C ARG A 99 -7.59 3.22 -6.30
N ASP A 100 -8.90 3.29 -6.08
CA ASP A 100 -9.76 4.43 -6.46
C ASP A 100 -10.60 4.87 -5.28
N LYS A 101 -10.51 6.16 -4.89
CA LYS A 101 -11.35 6.78 -3.86
C LYS A 101 -11.50 5.94 -2.58
N GLY A 102 -10.39 5.38 -2.10
CA GLY A 102 -10.35 4.54 -0.90
C GLY A 102 -10.69 3.06 -1.12
N ILE A 103 -11.18 2.68 -2.30
CA ILE A 103 -11.49 1.29 -2.67
C ILE A 103 -10.31 0.66 -3.42
N TYR A 104 -9.93 -0.53 -2.99
CA TYR A 104 -8.85 -1.32 -3.53
C TYR A 104 -9.37 -2.41 -4.46
N TYR A 105 -8.57 -2.68 -5.49
CA TYR A 105 -8.78 -3.75 -6.44
C TYR A 105 -7.47 -4.53 -6.61
N ILE A 106 -7.61 -5.84 -6.83
CA ILE A 106 -6.51 -6.72 -7.16
C ILE A 106 -6.73 -7.30 -8.56
N GLY A 107 -5.70 -7.24 -9.39
CA GLY A 107 -5.75 -7.76 -10.75
C GLY A 107 -4.69 -8.82 -10.97
N ARG A 108 -5.03 -9.93 -11.62
CA ARG A 108 -4.03 -10.89 -12.11
C ARG A 108 -3.73 -10.63 -13.56
N VAL A 109 -2.45 -10.68 -13.89
CA VAL A 109 -1.97 -10.61 -15.27
C VAL A 109 -2.23 -11.96 -15.93
N GLY A 110 -3.11 -12.00 -16.93
CA GLY A 110 -3.45 -13.22 -17.65
C GLY A 110 -2.31 -13.72 -18.57
N GLU A 111 -2.38 -15.00 -18.92
CA GLU A 111 -1.38 -15.68 -19.76
C GLU A 111 -1.20 -15.02 -21.13
N ASN A 112 -2.30 -14.51 -21.70
CA ASN A 112 -2.32 -13.83 -23.00
C ASN A 112 -2.04 -12.32 -22.90
N SER A 113 -1.63 -11.81 -21.74
CA SER A 113 -1.31 -10.40 -21.54
C SER A 113 -0.19 -9.94 -22.48
N GLN A 114 -0.44 -8.85 -23.21
CA GLN A 114 0.51 -8.21 -24.12
C GLN A 114 0.74 -6.77 -23.70
N TRP A 115 1.89 -6.22 -24.10
CA TRP A 115 2.11 -4.78 -24.02
C TRP A 115 1.56 -4.13 -25.29
N VAL A 116 0.85 -3.01 -25.12
CA VAL A 116 0.26 -2.26 -26.22
C VAL A 116 0.52 -0.77 -26.03
N TYR A 117 0.75 -0.07 -27.14
CA TYR A 117 0.63 1.38 -27.23
C TYR A 117 -0.64 1.74 -28.00
N ASP A 118 -1.68 2.19 -27.29
CA ASP A 118 -2.95 2.60 -27.90
C ASP A 118 -2.94 4.11 -28.15
N SER A 119 -2.76 4.50 -29.42
CA SER A 119 -2.71 5.90 -29.82
C SER A 119 -4.08 6.49 -30.20
N SER A 120 -5.18 5.86 -29.80
CA SER A 120 -6.52 6.41 -30.02
C SER A 120 -6.69 7.72 -29.23
N LYS A 121 -7.55 8.60 -29.74
CA LYS A 121 -7.73 9.95 -29.19
C LYS A 121 -8.10 9.95 -27.71
N GLU A 122 -9.08 9.12 -27.32
CA GLU A 122 -9.54 8.97 -25.92
C GLU A 122 -8.39 8.57 -24.97
N ILE A 123 -7.55 7.64 -25.40
CA ILE A 123 -6.46 7.10 -24.59
C ILE A 123 -5.29 8.08 -24.48
N LEU A 124 -5.00 8.84 -25.55
CA LEU A 124 -4.03 9.93 -25.53
C LEU A 124 -4.45 11.06 -24.58
N GLU A 125 -5.73 11.43 -24.56
CA GLU A 125 -6.29 12.50 -23.73
C GLU A 125 -6.33 12.13 -22.23
N SER A 126 -6.55 10.85 -21.90
CA SER A 126 -6.47 10.32 -20.53
C SER A 126 -5.03 10.00 -20.07
N ASP A 127 -4.05 10.21 -20.95
CA ASP A 127 -2.65 9.85 -20.76
C ASP A 127 -2.47 8.38 -20.34
N SER A 128 -3.03 7.45 -21.12
CA SER A 128 -3.12 6.02 -20.74
C SER A 128 -2.65 5.07 -21.85
N THR A 129 -1.78 5.53 -22.74
CA THR A 129 -1.48 4.79 -23.99
C THR A 129 -0.62 3.56 -23.77
N THR A 130 0.26 3.54 -22.77
CA THR A 130 1.13 2.39 -22.49
C THR A 130 0.40 1.42 -21.57
N GLN A 131 0.15 0.20 -22.03
CA GLN A 131 -0.76 -0.73 -21.34
C GLN A 131 -0.22 -2.15 -21.27
N ARG A 132 -0.63 -2.89 -20.24
CA ARG A 132 -0.65 -4.36 -20.24
C ARG A 132 -2.09 -4.82 -20.32
N THR A 133 -2.39 -5.71 -21.27
CA THR A 133 -3.73 -6.23 -21.51
C THR A 133 -4.04 -7.46 -20.68
N CYS A 134 -5.29 -7.94 -20.74
CA CYS A 134 -5.72 -9.20 -20.11
C CYS A 134 -5.46 -9.20 -18.60
N ILE A 135 -5.93 -8.15 -17.92
CA ILE A 135 -5.89 -8.07 -16.47
C ILE A 135 -7.27 -8.39 -15.91
N GLU A 136 -7.35 -9.41 -15.08
CA GLU A 136 -8.60 -9.80 -14.44
C GLU A 136 -8.72 -9.13 -13.08
N TRP A 137 -9.48 -8.05 -13.02
CA TRP A 137 -9.67 -7.22 -11.83
C TRP A 137 -10.80 -7.71 -10.93
N HIS A 138 -10.53 -7.73 -9.63
CA HIS A 138 -11.49 -8.03 -8.58
C HIS A 138 -11.51 -6.91 -7.55
N LYS A 139 -12.72 -6.47 -7.16
CA LYS A 139 -12.89 -5.52 -6.07
C LYS A 139 -12.57 -6.21 -4.74
N VAL A 140 -11.78 -5.53 -3.92
CA VAL A 140 -11.42 -6.01 -2.58
C VAL A 140 -12.31 -5.38 -1.53
N GLY A 141 -12.18 -4.07 -1.35
CA GLY A 141 -12.85 -3.35 -0.30
C GLY A 141 -12.17 -2.02 -0.04
N ASP A 142 -12.46 -1.43 1.10
CA ASP A 142 -11.70 -0.29 1.62
C ASP A 142 -10.38 -0.73 2.28
N GLU A 143 -9.71 0.19 2.96
CA GLU A 143 -8.42 -0.05 3.61
C GLU A 143 -8.48 -1.09 4.75
N PHE A 144 -9.64 -1.36 5.34
CA PHE A 144 -9.78 -2.32 6.44
C PHE A 144 -9.62 -3.78 5.99
N HIS A 145 -9.76 -4.04 4.69
CA HIS A 145 -9.71 -5.39 4.11
C HIS A 145 -8.39 -5.68 3.37
N VAL A 146 -7.41 -4.79 3.49
CA VAL A 146 -6.21 -4.77 2.65
C VAL A 146 -4.96 -4.65 3.52
N PRO A 147 -3.90 -5.46 3.30
CA PRO A 147 -2.75 -5.45 4.20
C PRO A 147 -2.15 -4.06 4.33
N GLY A 148 -1.77 -3.67 5.55
CA GLY A 148 -1.23 -2.34 5.85
C GLY A 148 -0.06 -1.95 4.97
N ARG A 149 0.80 -2.91 4.59
CA ARG A 149 1.91 -2.67 3.65
C ARG A 149 1.43 -2.29 2.23
N VAL A 150 0.26 -2.77 1.80
CA VAL A 150 -0.38 -2.31 0.55
C VAL A 150 -0.90 -0.88 0.75
N VAL A 151 -1.55 -0.57 1.88
CA VAL A 151 -2.01 0.80 2.19
C VAL A 151 -0.84 1.79 2.18
N ASP A 152 0.22 1.49 2.94
CA ASP A 152 1.47 2.26 3.01
C ASP A 152 2.10 2.42 1.63
N ALA A 153 2.05 1.36 0.81
CA ALA A 153 2.57 1.41 -0.54
C ALA A 153 1.90 2.52 -1.36
N PHE A 154 0.61 2.84 -1.19
CA PHE A 154 -0.05 3.93 -1.94
C PHE A 154 0.25 5.35 -1.44
N ILE A 155 0.94 5.50 -0.29
CA ILE A 155 1.45 6.80 0.18
C ILE A 155 2.67 7.24 -0.65
N LEU A 156 3.47 6.27 -1.11
CA LEU A 156 4.68 6.54 -1.89
C LEU A 156 4.36 6.99 -3.33
N GLY A 157 5.16 7.93 -3.86
CA GLY A 157 4.86 8.64 -5.12
C GLY A 157 5.12 7.91 -6.44
N ALA A 158 5.66 6.68 -6.44
CA ALA A 158 5.99 5.96 -7.68
C ALA A 158 4.72 5.50 -8.43
N THR A 159 4.74 5.47 -9.78
CA THR A 159 3.57 5.03 -10.58
C THR A 159 3.39 3.51 -10.57
N LEU A 160 4.47 2.75 -10.76
CA LEU A 160 4.48 1.29 -10.66
C LEU A 160 5.62 0.86 -9.76
N GLN A 161 5.30 0.09 -8.72
CA GLN A 161 6.30 -0.41 -7.77
C GLN A 161 5.99 -1.84 -7.35
N ARG A 162 7.05 -2.59 -7.03
CA ARG A 162 6.92 -3.90 -6.38
C ARG A 162 6.61 -3.71 -4.90
N ILE A 163 5.72 -4.54 -4.35
CA ILE A 163 5.57 -4.71 -2.91
C ILE A 163 6.38 -5.95 -2.52
N ASN A 164 7.41 -5.75 -1.70
CA ASN A 164 8.23 -6.84 -1.17
C ASN A 164 7.77 -7.18 0.26
N SER A 165 6.85 -8.12 0.37
CA SER A 165 6.31 -8.61 1.65
C SER A 165 5.66 -9.97 1.45
N ASP A 166 6.14 -10.97 2.19
CA ASP A 166 5.62 -12.34 2.13
C ASP A 166 4.17 -12.41 2.61
N ALA A 167 3.81 -11.61 3.62
CA ALA A 167 2.43 -11.48 4.10
C ALA A 167 1.49 -10.95 3.01
N VAL A 168 1.90 -9.88 2.31
CA VAL A 168 1.12 -9.34 1.20
C VAL A 168 1.01 -10.34 0.07
N GLU A 169 2.10 -11.02 -0.28
CA GLU A 169 2.11 -12.04 -1.32
C GLU A 169 1.14 -13.18 -0.99
N LEU A 170 1.24 -13.74 0.21
CA LEU A 170 0.38 -14.83 0.66
C LEU A 170 -1.09 -14.41 0.67
N PHE A 171 -1.42 -13.27 1.29
CA PHE A 171 -2.78 -12.76 1.33
C PHE A 171 -3.32 -12.48 -0.08
N SER A 172 -2.52 -11.85 -0.95
CA SER A 172 -2.94 -11.52 -2.32
C SER A 172 -3.29 -12.80 -3.11
N LYS A 173 -2.46 -13.84 -3.00
CA LYS A 173 -2.74 -15.15 -3.63
C LYS A 173 -3.99 -15.80 -3.04
N HIS A 174 -4.10 -15.84 -1.71
CA HIS A 174 -5.24 -16.44 -1.03
C HIS A 174 -6.54 -15.74 -1.40
N TYR A 175 -6.59 -14.42 -1.24
CA TYR A 175 -7.75 -13.60 -1.60
C TYR A 175 -8.15 -13.79 -3.06
N TYR A 176 -7.19 -13.76 -3.99
CA TYR A 176 -7.48 -13.95 -5.40
C TYR A 176 -8.08 -15.35 -5.68
N ASN A 177 -7.53 -16.41 -5.09
CA ASN A 177 -8.10 -17.76 -5.17
C ASN A 177 -9.53 -17.82 -4.61
N THR A 178 -9.86 -17.10 -3.53
CA THR A 178 -11.26 -17.09 -3.03
C THR A 178 -12.26 -16.47 -4.00
N LYS A 179 -11.80 -15.68 -4.98
CA LYS A 179 -12.68 -15.04 -5.97
C LYS A 179 -12.86 -15.85 -7.24
N ILE A 180 -12.02 -16.88 -7.45
CA ILE A 180 -12.03 -17.69 -8.67
C ILE A 180 -11.99 -19.16 -8.30
N ASP A 181 -12.92 -19.94 -8.84
CA ASP A 181 -13.11 -21.38 -8.57
C ASP A 181 -12.02 -22.29 -9.19
N ASN A 182 -10.79 -21.79 -9.33
CA ASN A 182 -9.74 -22.45 -10.12
C ASN A 182 -8.37 -22.55 -9.42
N ASN A 183 -8.25 -22.12 -8.15
CA ASN A 183 -7.05 -22.25 -7.31
C ASN A 183 -5.74 -21.96 -8.07
N CYS A 184 -5.67 -20.78 -8.72
CA CYS A 184 -4.56 -20.40 -9.59
C CYS A 184 -3.21 -20.43 -8.86
N TYR A 185 -3.21 -20.17 -7.55
CA TYR A 185 -2.03 -20.22 -6.71
C TYR A 185 -2.06 -21.43 -5.76
N LYS A 186 -0.95 -22.16 -5.65
CA LYS A 186 -0.82 -23.37 -4.81
C LYS A 186 0.02 -23.11 -3.57
N ASP A 187 -0.01 -24.07 -2.65
CA ASP A 187 0.83 -24.10 -1.44
C ASP A 187 0.63 -22.86 -0.55
N LEU A 188 -0.64 -22.50 -0.33
CA LEU A 188 -1.04 -21.40 0.53
C LEU A 188 -1.42 -21.96 1.90
N SER A 189 -0.61 -21.70 2.91
CA SER A 189 -0.97 -21.88 4.32
C SER A 189 -0.78 -20.54 5.01
N ILE A 190 -1.86 -20.02 5.56
CA ILE A 190 -1.83 -18.81 6.38
C ILE A 190 -1.01 -19.15 7.64
N ARG A 191 -0.25 -18.17 8.13
CA ARG A 191 0.49 -18.34 9.39
C ARG A 191 -0.22 -17.56 10.47
N ALA A 192 -0.67 -18.23 11.52
CA ALA A 192 -1.27 -17.60 12.68
C ALA A 192 -0.21 -17.20 13.72
N ASP A 193 0.85 -16.50 13.28
CA ASP A 193 1.96 -16.06 14.12
C ASP A 193 2.07 -14.53 14.23
N GLN A 194 2.82 -14.08 15.23
CA GLN A 194 3.02 -12.67 15.54
C GLN A 194 3.65 -11.89 14.35
N GLU A 195 4.57 -12.51 13.62
CA GLU A 195 5.28 -11.88 12.49
C GLU A 195 4.31 -11.59 11.35
N MET A 196 3.45 -12.56 11.02
CA MET A 196 2.39 -12.41 10.04
C MET A 196 1.41 -11.31 10.46
N PHE A 197 0.94 -11.32 11.71
CA PHE A 197 0.00 -10.34 12.22
C PHE A 197 0.49 -8.90 12.03
N TYR A 198 1.71 -8.60 12.51
CA TYR A 198 2.28 -7.25 12.36
C TYR A 198 2.61 -6.88 10.91
N SER A 199 2.80 -7.88 10.04
CA SER A 199 2.97 -7.64 8.60
C SER A 199 1.66 -7.30 7.89
N LEU A 200 0.52 -7.75 8.43
CA LEU A 200 -0.82 -7.54 7.87
C LEU A 200 -1.47 -6.23 8.32
N ILE A 201 -1.32 -5.83 9.58
CA ILE A 201 -1.93 -4.58 10.08
C ILE A 201 -1.14 -3.34 9.61
N SER A 202 -1.77 -2.16 9.53
CA SER A 202 -1.07 -0.88 9.23
C SER A 202 -0.30 -0.31 10.43
N SER A 203 0.46 0.77 10.23
CA SER A 203 1.08 1.49 11.35
C SER A 203 0.03 2.10 12.29
N THR A 204 -1.06 2.64 11.72
CA THR A 204 -2.19 3.19 12.47
C THR A 204 -2.95 2.10 13.24
N ASP A 205 -3.18 0.92 12.63
CA ASP A 205 -3.77 -0.21 13.35
C ASP A 205 -2.91 -0.65 14.54
N CYS A 206 -1.58 -0.56 14.41
CA CYS A 206 -0.67 -0.88 15.52
C CYS A 206 -0.83 0.10 16.69
N GLU A 207 -1.04 1.39 16.41
CA GLU A 207 -1.35 2.40 17.41
C GLU A 207 -2.71 2.13 18.08
N ASP A 208 -3.75 1.91 17.28
CA ASP A 208 -5.11 1.61 17.77
C ASP A 208 -5.13 0.35 18.65
N LEU A 209 -4.34 -0.66 18.30
CA LEU A 209 -4.21 -1.88 19.09
C LEU A 209 -3.61 -1.61 20.48
N VAL A 210 -2.59 -0.75 20.57
CA VAL A 210 -2.02 -0.34 21.86
C VAL A 210 -3.05 0.43 22.69
N TYR A 211 -3.85 1.30 22.06
CA TYR A 211 -4.91 2.03 22.75
C TYR A 211 -5.99 1.08 23.29
N ALA A 212 -6.47 0.16 22.46
CA ALA A 212 -7.45 -0.85 22.82
C ALA A 212 -6.95 -1.73 23.99
N TYR A 213 -5.69 -2.16 23.93
CA TYR A 213 -5.07 -2.94 24.99
C TYR A 213 -5.00 -2.16 26.31
N LEU A 214 -4.53 -0.90 26.30
CA LEU A 214 -4.44 -0.08 27.49
C LEU A 214 -5.80 0.29 28.08
N PHE A 215 -6.81 0.46 27.24
CA PHE A 215 -8.20 0.59 27.68
C PHE A 215 -8.68 -0.70 28.34
N SER A 216 -8.46 -1.86 27.72
CA SER A 216 -8.89 -3.16 28.27
C SER A 216 -8.21 -3.49 29.60
N GLU A 217 -6.91 -3.20 29.72
CA GLU A 217 -6.11 -3.55 30.90
C GLU A 217 -6.28 -2.56 32.06
N TYR A 218 -6.39 -1.26 31.77
CA TYR A 218 -6.33 -0.21 32.78
C TYR A 218 -7.54 0.73 32.80
N GLY A 219 -8.38 0.71 31.76
CA GLY A 219 -9.50 1.65 31.59
C GLY A 219 -9.08 3.04 31.11
N TYR A 220 -7.87 3.20 30.58
CA TYR A 220 -7.38 4.49 30.08
C TYR A 220 -8.18 4.96 28.85
N ILE A 221 -8.46 6.26 28.78
CA ILE A 221 -9.29 6.86 27.74
C ILE A 221 -8.42 7.62 26.73
N VAL A 222 -8.64 7.36 25.44
CA VAL A 222 -7.99 8.08 24.34
C VAL A 222 -8.55 9.49 24.22
N ILE A 223 -7.66 10.48 24.08
CA ILE A 223 -8.01 11.87 23.79
C ILE A 223 -7.61 12.20 22.36
N PRO A 224 -8.53 12.13 21.37
CA PRO A 224 -8.18 12.21 19.96
C PRO A 224 -7.47 13.50 19.56
N SER A 225 -7.79 14.62 20.23
CA SER A 225 -7.15 15.92 19.97
C SER A 225 -5.66 15.97 20.34
N THR A 226 -5.15 14.98 21.07
CA THR A 226 -3.73 14.87 21.43
C THR A 226 -2.92 14.02 20.46
N ASN A 227 -3.57 13.37 19.49
CA ASN A 227 -2.90 12.64 18.43
C ASN A 227 -2.19 13.65 17.50
N LYS A 228 -0.85 13.60 17.45
CA LYS A 228 -0.03 14.59 16.75
C LYS A 228 0.45 14.05 15.40
N GLN A 229 0.10 14.75 14.32
CA GLN A 229 0.33 14.30 12.95
C GLN A 229 1.80 14.35 12.46
N SER A 230 2.76 14.95 13.20
CA SER A 230 4.18 14.93 12.80
C SER A 230 5.17 15.21 13.95
N THR A 231 6.30 14.49 13.92
CA THR A 231 7.56 14.80 14.63
C THR A 231 7.42 15.06 16.14
N ALA A 232 6.43 14.45 16.78
CA ALA A 232 6.29 14.45 18.23
C ALA A 232 7.04 13.26 18.84
N LEU A 233 7.52 13.43 20.07
CA LEU A 233 8.19 12.39 20.85
C LEU A 233 7.26 11.20 21.16
N PHE A 234 5.93 11.40 21.10
CA PHE A 234 4.89 10.41 21.40
C PHE A 234 3.71 10.58 20.44
N GLU A 235 3.00 9.48 20.14
CA GLU A 235 1.91 9.44 19.15
C GLU A 235 0.61 10.03 19.72
N CYS A 236 0.29 9.75 20.99
CA CYS A 236 -0.95 10.17 21.64
C CYS A 236 -0.79 10.30 23.17
N VAL A 237 -1.66 11.10 23.81
CA VAL A 237 -1.78 11.20 25.27
C VAL A 237 -3.15 10.71 25.71
N LEU A 238 -3.17 9.64 26.49
CA LEU A 238 -4.37 9.09 27.12
C LEU A 238 -4.56 9.69 28.51
N LEU A 239 -5.77 9.54 29.06
CA LEU A 239 -6.11 9.94 30.43
C LEU A 239 -6.51 8.74 31.25
N ASP A 240 -5.99 8.65 32.47
CA ASP A 240 -6.59 7.82 33.51
C ASP A 240 -7.88 8.50 34.02
N PRO A 241 -9.06 7.88 33.88
CA PRO A 241 -10.31 8.50 34.36
C PRO A 241 -10.39 8.61 35.88
N LYS A 242 -9.52 7.95 36.65
CA LYS A 242 -9.56 7.95 38.12
C LYS A 242 -9.05 9.26 38.71
N ASP A 243 -7.94 9.78 38.19
CA ASP A 243 -7.22 10.93 38.73
C ASP A 243 -6.77 11.94 37.66
N ARG A 244 -7.08 11.67 36.38
CA ARG A 244 -6.67 12.45 35.21
C ARG A 244 -5.16 12.45 34.95
N THR A 245 -4.41 11.48 35.49
CA THR A 245 -3.00 11.31 35.13
C THR A 245 -2.84 11.09 33.63
N HIS A 246 -1.86 11.78 33.04
CA HIS A 246 -1.51 11.63 31.63
C HIS A 246 -0.74 10.33 31.40
N ILE A 247 -1.09 9.65 30.32
CA ILE A 247 -0.45 8.43 29.86
C ILE A 247 0.10 8.68 28.45
N TYR A 248 1.42 8.70 28.31
CA TYR A 248 2.11 8.96 27.05
C TYR A 248 2.40 7.64 26.33
N ILE A 249 2.17 7.59 25.02
CA ILE A 249 2.39 6.37 24.24
C ILE A 249 3.33 6.65 23.09
N GLN A 250 4.35 5.80 22.95
CA GLN A 250 5.14 5.72 21.72
C GLN A 250 5.00 4.32 21.12
N VAL A 251 4.54 4.28 19.87
CA VAL A 251 4.42 3.06 19.07
C VAL A 251 5.37 3.14 17.89
N LYS A 252 6.12 2.07 17.62
CA LYS A 252 6.90 1.94 16.39
C LYS A 252 6.63 0.59 15.75
N LYS A 253 6.26 0.60 14.48
CA LYS A 253 6.07 -0.63 13.70
C LYS A 253 7.33 -0.93 12.89
N GLY A 254 7.75 -2.19 12.91
CA GLY A 254 8.95 -2.69 12.25
C GLY A 254 10.20 -2.61 13.13
N LYS A 255 11.37 -2.73 12.48
CA LYS A 255 12.70 -2.74 13.13
C LYS A 255 13.16 -1.34 13.50
N VAL A 256 12.44 -0.71 14.42
CA VAL A 256 12.72 0.64 14.89
C VAL A 256 12.85 0.61 16.40
N ASP A 257 14.05 0.94 16.87
CA ASP A 257 14.37 0.99 18.29
C ASP A 257 13.82 2.26 18.95
N ILE A 258 13.55 2.17 20.25
CA ILE A 258 13.07 3.28 21.09
C ILE A 258 14.04 3.44 22.26
N ASP A 259 14.57 4.65 22.45
CA ASP A 259 15.37 4.98 23.63
C ASP A 259 14.47 5.52 24.76
N ALA A 260 14.37 4.78 25.86
CA ALA A 260 13.53 5.16 27.00
C ALA A 260 13.99 6.46 27.67
N ASN A 261 15.28 6.82 27.59
CA ASN A 261 15.78 8.09 28.17
C ASN A 261 15.09 9.31 27.56
N ALA A 262 14.67 9.23 26.29
CA ALA A 262 13.99 10.31 25.60
C ALA A 262 12.68 10.73 26.30
N PHE A 263 12.09 9.86 27.13
CA PHE A 263 10.77 10.06 27.74
C PHE A 263 10.82 10.39 29.24
N ARG A 264 11.98 10.30 29.90
CA ARG A 264 12.11 10.47 31.36
C ARG A 264 11.72 11.86 31.88
N HIS A 265 11.65 12.86 31.00
CA HIS A 265 11.23 14.22 31.36
C HIS A 265 9.71 14.40 31.44
N LEU A 266 8.91 13.39 31.01
CA LEU A 266 7.46 13.45 31.00
C LEU A 266 6.88 13.22 32.40
N GLN A 267 5.85 13.98 32.75
CA GLN A 267 5.13 13.86 34.01
C GLN A 267 3.90 12.98 33.84
N GLY A 268 4.04 11.68 34.11
CA GLY A 268 2.98 10.68 33.96
C GLY A 268 3.54 9.29 33.72
N LYS A 269 2.69 8.36 33.27
CA LYS A 269 3.13 7.03 32.83
C LYS A 269 3.45 7.05 31.34
N VAL A 270 4.43 6.26 30.93
CA VAL A 270 4.85 6.13 29.54
C VAL A 270 4.78 4.67 29.14
N PHE A 271 4.12 4.37 28.01
CA PHE A 271 4.11 3.05 27.41
C PHE A 271 4.85 3.08 26.07
N LEU A 272 5.83 2.21 25.94
CA LEU A 272 6.68 2.07 24.77
C LEU A 272 6.39 0.73 24.10
N PHE A 273 6.13 0.76 22.80
CA PHE A 273 5.90 -0.43 21.99
C PHE A 273 6.72 -0.36 20.70
N THR A 274 7.43 -1.44 20.39
CA THR A 274 8.01 -1.65 19.06
C THR A 274 7.80 -3.10 18.62
N SER A 275 7.34 -3.33 17.40
CA SER A 275 6.92 -4.67 16.94
C SER A 275 8.09 -5.60 16.64
N GLU A 276 9.19 -5.07 16.11
CA GLU A 276 10.41 -5.84 15.77
C GLU A 276 11.71 -5.18 16.27
N GLY A 277 11.62 -3.98 16.85
CA GLY A 277 12.77 -3.28 17.43
C GLY A 277 13.00 -3.60 18.90
N ASN A 278 13.89 -2.84 19.51
CA ASN A 278 14.24 -2.92 20.92
C ASN A 278 13.90 -1.63 21.67
N VAL A 279 13.57 -1.75 22.95
CA VAL A 279 13.54 -0.61 23.87
C VAL A 279 14.86 -0.61 24.62
N THR A 280 15.65 0.45 24.49
CA THR A 280 16.95 0.61 25.16
C THR A 280 16.85 1.56 26.34
N ASN A 281 17.81 1.49 27.28
CA ASN A 281 17.91 2.35 28.47
C ASN A 281 16.67 2.33 29.40
N LEU A 282 15.88 1.25 29.35
CA LEU A 282 14.80 0.99 30.29
C LEU A 282 15.37 0.27 31.51
N ASP A 283 15.13 0.81 32.70
CA ASP A 283 15.46 0.15 33.97
C ASP A 283 14.34 -0.84 34.31
N ASP A 284 14.69 -2.05 34.74
CA ASP A 284 13.72 -3.07 35.15
C ASP A 284 12.84 -2.59 36.33
N ASN A 285 13.32 -1.61 37.11
CA ASN A 285 12.60 -1.01 38.23
C ASN A 285 11.91 0.33 37.90
N ASP A 286 11.86 0.74 36.62
CA ASP A 286 11.17 1.97 36.24
C ASP A 286 9.64 1.82 36.42
N GLU A 287 9.08 2.51 37.42
CA GLU A 287 7.65 2.47 37.70
C GLU A 287 6.82 3.28 36.69
N ASN A 288 7.44 4.27 36.03
CA ASN A 288 6.78 5.25 35.19
C ASN A 288 6.84 4.87 33.70
N ILE A 289 7.93 4.26 33.24
CA ILE A 289 8.11 3.84 31.84
C ILE A 289 7.98 2.33 31.72
N LYS A 290 7.07 1.86 30.87
CA LYS A 290 6.81 0.44 30.66
C LYS A 290 6.91 0.06 29.19
N ARG A 291 7.52 -1.10 28.94
CA ARG A 291 7.48 -1.74 27.62
C ARG A 291 6.26 -2.66 27.52
N ILE A 292 5.53 -2.56 26.41
CA ILE A 292 4.54 -3.58 26.01
C ILE A 292 5.27 -4.58 25.10
N SER A 293 5.19 -5.88 25.41
CA SER A 293 5.78 -6.90 24.54
C SER A 293 4.90 -7.13 23.29
N PRO A 294 5.52 -7.34 22.11
CA PRO A 294 4.82 -7.75 20.90
C PRO A 294 3.95 -8.99 21.08
N GLU A 295 4.47 -10.00 21.78
CA GLU A 295 3.75 -11.24 22.07
C GLU A 295 2.47 -10.98 22.87
N LYS A 296 2.55 -10.22 23.96
CA LYS A 296 1.38 -9.89 24.78
C LYS A 296 0.31 -9.14 23.98
N LEU A 297 0.72 -8.24 23.09
CA LEU A 297 -0.21 -7.44 22.32
C LEU A 297 -0.85 -8.28 21.18
N PHE A 298 -0.11 -9.21 20.58
CA PHE A 298 -0.64 -10.20 19.65
C PHE A 298 -1.64 -11.15 20.34
N ASP A 299 -1.29 -11.69 21.50
CA ASP A 299 -2.19 -12.54 22.31
C ASP A 299 -3.48 -11.81 22.66
N PHE A 300 -3.37 -10.53 23.06
CA PHE A 300 -4.54 -9.68 23.28
C PHE A 300 -5.40 -9.57 22.02
N ALA A 301 -4.81 -9.24 20.87
CA ALA A 301 -5.54 -9.12 19.60
C ALA A 301 -6.30 -10.40 19.23
N MET A 302 -5.71 -11.57 19.51
CA MET A 302 -6.31 -12.87 19.22
C MET A 302 -7.35 -13.31 20.27
N SER A 303 -7.42 -12.66 21.43
CA SER A 303 -8.33 -13.00 22.54
C SER A 303 -9.77 -12.48 22.37
N ASP A 304 -10.71 -13.06 23.10
CA ASP A 304 -12.10 -12.58 23.17
C ASP A 304 -12.21 -11.16 23.75
N ALA A 305 -11.24 -10.73 24.58
CA ALA A 305 -11.23 -9.40 25.17
C ALA A 305 -11.08 -8.29 24.11
N ALA A 306 -10.37 -8.56 23.01
CA ALA A 306 -10.18 -7.60 21.93
C ALA A 306 -11.42 -7.45 21.03
N LYS A 307 -12.28 -8.47 20.95
CA LYS A 307 -13.33 -8.64 19.92
C LYS A 307 -14.22 -7.41 19.67
N ASN A 308 -14.54 -6.64 20.71
CA ASN A 308 -15.44 -5.48 20.62
C ASN A 308 -14.72 -4.15 20.91
N ILE A 309 -13.39 -4.15 20.95
CA ILE A 309 -12.58 -2.99 21.38
C ILE A 309 -11.62 -2.56 20.27
N VAL A 310 -11.13 -3.50 19.46
CA VAL A 310 -10.20 -3.20 18.35
C VAL A 310 -10.93 -2.73 17.10
N SER A 311 -10.20 -2.10 16.17
CA SER A 311 -10.75 -1.63 14.90
C SER A 311 -11.26 -2.77 14.01
N ASP A 312 -12.11 -2.45 13.04
CA ASP A 312 -12.60 -3.41 12.04
C ASP A 312 -11.45 -4.04 11.23
N SER A 313 -10.39 -3.27 10.96
CA SER A 313 -9.15 -3.78 10.32
C SER A 313 -8.50 -4.87 11.16
N ILE A 314 -8.21 -4.60 12.44
CA ILE A 314 -7.59 -5.59 13.33
C ILE A 314 -8.48 -6.83 13.46
N SER A 315 -9.79 -6.63 13.61
CA SER A 315 -10.78 -7.71 13.66
C SER A 315 -10.69 -8.58 12.40
N TYR A 316 -10.71 -7.97 11.21
CA TYR A 316 -10.58 -8.67 9.93
C TYR A 316 -9.30 -9.52 9.86
N TRP A 317 -8.15 -8.99 10.27
CA TRP A 317 -6.90 -9.75 10.24
C TRP A 317 -6.86 -10.91 11.22
N THR A 318 -7.40 -10.72 12.43
CA THR A 318 -7.46 -11.81 13.42
C THR A 318 -8.42 -12.91 12.98
N GLU A 319 -9.56 -12.57 12.36
CA GLU A 319 -10.48 -13.53 11.77
C GLU A 319 -9.85 -14.28 10.59
N TYR A 320 -9.15 -13.57 9.71
CA TYR A 320 -8.39 -14.16 8.61
C TYR A 320 -7.37 -15.19 9.13
N MET A 321 -6.61 -14.85 10.18
CA MET A 321 -5.62 -15.76 10.76
C MET A 321 -6.24 -16.96 11.50
N ARG A 322 -7.43 -16.82 12.07
CA ARG A 322 -8.15 -17.92 12.74
C ARG A 322 -8.60 -19.02 11.77
N GLN A 323 -8.67 -18.75 10.46
CA GLN A 323 -9.02 -19.77 9.45
C GLN A 323 -8.03 -20.94 9.40
N GLU A 324 -6.79 -20.78 9.89
CA GLU A 324 -5.83 -21.90 10.01
C GLU A 324 -6.05 -22.75 11.24
N LEU A 325 -6.75 -22.22 12.24
CA LEU A 325 -6.99 -22.90 13.50
C LEU A 325 -8.29 -23.73 13.45
N SER A 326 -9.07 -23.62 12.37
CA SER A 326 -10.37 -24.28 12.17
C SER A 326 -10.26 -25.49 11.24
#